data_AF-A0A517VBE4-F1
#
_entry.id   AF-A0A517VBE4-F1
#
_cell.length_a   1.000
_cell.length_b   1.000
_cell.length_c   1.000
_cell.angle_alpha   90.00
_cell.angle_beta   90.00
_cell.angle_gamma   90.00
#
_symmetry.space_group_name_H-M   'P 1'
#
loop_
_entity.id
_entity.type
_entity.pdbx_description
1 polymer ?
#
loop_
_entity_poly.entity_id
_entity_poly.type
_entity_poly.pdbx_seq_one_letter_code
_entity_poly.pdbx_strand_id
1 'polypeptide(L)'
;MKKNSLGLCRRLICLAMLLLFSPILTGCGAPSAPPPSETQKSEVAKKSIDEFVAAAKKSPKTAEKDLTILMESLDAYASEYEGPYIDLRDAAKELLSLYQSSAAKDKIDAQLEVLQQKANALSSAD
;
A
#
# COMPACT_ATOMS: atom_id res chain seq x y z
N MET A 1 25.59 -12.27 67.36
CA MET A 1 26.32 -11.08 66.84
C MET A 1 26.67 -11.31 65.38
N LYS A 2 26.33 -10.37 64.47
CA LYS A 2 26.98 -9.99 63.16
C LYS A 2 27.46 -11.13 62.21
N LYS A 3 27.26 -11.15 60.89
CA LYS A 3 26.99 -10.14 59.84
C LYS A 3 26.68 -10.86 58.51
N ASN A 4 25.72 -10.32 57.76
CA ASN A 4 25.71 -10.02 56.32
C ASN A 4 26.50 -10.92 55.34
N SER A 5 25.81 -11.58 54.39
CA SER A 5 26.24 -11.66 52.96
C SER A 5 25.14 -12.23 52.02
N LEU A 6 23.88 -11.85 52.21
CA LEU A 6 22.78 -12.14 51.28
C LEU A 6 22.63 -10.98 50.28
N GLY A 7 23.44 -10.95 49.22
CA GLY A 7 23.33 -9.85 48.25
C GLY A 7 23.95 -10.08 46.87
N LEU A 8 24.99 -10.91 46.75
CA LEU A 8 25.71 -11.05 45.47
C LEU A 8 25.22 -12.19 44.56
N CYS A 9 24.72 -13.30 45.11
CA CYS A 9 24.37 -14.47 44.26
C CYS A 9 23.10 -14.28 43.42
N ARG A 10 22.19 -13.38 43.80
CA ARG A 10 20.90 -13.21 43.10
C ARG A 10 20.98 -12.30 41.87
N ARG A 11 22.01 -11.45 41.76
CA ARG A 11 22.18 -10.54 40.61
C ARG A 11 22.91 -11.18 39.42
N LEU A 12 23.73 -12.20 39.65
CA LEU A 12 24.49 -12.87 38.59
C LEU A 12 23.64 -13.85 37.76
N ILE A 13 22.57 -14.41 38.34
CA ILE A 13 21.69 -15.37 37.64
C ILE A 13 20.79 -14.65 36.61
N CYS A 14 20.38 -13.41 36.87
CA CYS A 14 19.53 -12.65 35.94
C CYS A 14 20.28 -12.17 34.68
N LEU A 15 21.61 -11.96 34.77
CA LEU A 15 22.42 -11.56 33.61
C LEU A 15 22.75 -12.72 32.68
N ALA A 16 22.78 -13.97 33.19
CA ALA A 16 23.08 -15.16 32.39
C ALA A 16 21.88 -15.63 31.53
N MET A 17 20.63 -15.35 31.93
CA MET A 17 19.45 -15.68 31.11
C MET A 17 19.21 -14.70 29.95
N LEU A 18 19.79 -13.50 30.00
CA LEU A 18 19.63 -12.47 28.96
C LEU A 18 20.49 -12.71 27.70
N LEU A 19 21.47 -13.62 27.77
CA LEU A 19 22.41 -13.87 26.67
C LEU A 19 22.06 -15.10 25.79
N LEU A 20 21.02 -15.86 26.13
CA LEU A 20 20.63 -17.08 25.42
C LEU A 20 19.53 -16.89 24.36
N PHE A 21 18.97 -15.68 24.24
CA PHE A 21 18.01 -15.32 23.20
C PHE A 21 18.62 -14.32 22.21
N SER A 22 19.80 -14.64 21.68
CA SER A 22 20.22 -14.08 20.41
C SER A 22 19.59 -14.95 19.32
N PRO A 23 18.42 -14.61 18.74
CA PRO A 23 18.06 -15.23 17.48
C PRO A 23 19.20 -14.86 16.54
N ILE A 24 19.86 -15.90 16.06
CA ILE A 24 20.76 -15.84 14.94
C ILE A 24 19.91 -15.16 13.86
N LEU A 25 20.15 -13.87 13.63
CA LEU A 25 19.72 -13.20 12.41
C LEU A 25 20.47 -13.96 11.32
N THR A 26 19.88 -15.06 10.86
CA THR A 26 20.02 -15.46 9.47
C THR A 26 19.51 -14.27 8.69
N GLY A 27 20.44 -13.35 8.40
CA GLY A 27 20.31 -12.44 7.30
C GLY A 27 20.07 -13.33 6.09
N CYS A 28 18.80 -13.57 5.80
CA CYS A 28 18.36 -14.02 4.52
C CYS A 28 18.67 -12.85 3.59
N GLY A 29 19.93 -12.75 3.19
CA GLY A 29 20.36 -12.00 2.02
C GLY A 29 19.77 -12.73 0.82
N ALA A 30 18.45 -12.66 0.69
CA ALA A 30 17.82 -12.90 -0.58
C ALA A 30 18.46 -11.88 -1.52
N PRO A 31 19.04 -12.29 -2.66
CA PRO A 31 19.45 -11.34 -3.67
C PRO A 31 18.23 -10.44 -3.92
N SER A 32 18.41 -9.12 -3.77
CA SER A 32 17.35 -8.15 -4.03
C SER A 32 16.70 -8.56 -5.35
N ALA A 33 15.43 -8.95 -5.28
CA ALA A 33 14.70 -9.33 -6.47
C ALA A 33 14.86 -8.21 -7.49
N PRO A 34 15.12 -8.52 -8.77
CA PRO A 34 15.23 -7.49 -9.78
C PRO A 34 13.99 -6.59 -9.70
N PRO A 35 14.14 -5.27 -9.91
CA PRO A 35 13.00 -4.37 -9.90
C PRO A 35 11.94 -4.87 -10.89
N PRO A 36 10.65 -4.72 -10.57
CA PRO A 36 9.58 -5.21 -11.42
C PRO A 36 9.70 -4.60 -12.82
N SER A 37 9.36 -5.38 -13.86
CA SER A 37 9.30 -4.85 -15.22
C SER A 37 8.18 -3.82 -15.37
N GLU A 38 8.26 -2.97 -16.40
CA GLU A 38 7.20 -1.99 -16.70
C GLU A 38 5.83 -2.66 -16.85
N THR A 39 5.77 -3.80 -17.53
CA THR A 39 4.55 -4.62 -17.66
C THR A 39 4.03 -5.11 -16.31
N GLN A 40 4.90 -5.55 -15.40
CA GLN A 40 4.46 -5.99 -14.06
C GLN A 40 3.91 -4.82 -13.23
N LYS A 41 4.52 -3.64 -13.35
CA LYS A 41 4.03 -2.42 -12.67
C LYS A 41 2.64 -2.03 -13.18
N SER A 42 2.47 -1.99 -14.51
CA SER A 42 1.21 -1.62 -15.13
C SER A 42 0.08 -2.62 -14.82
N GLU A 43 0.39 -3.93 -14.78
CA GLU A 43 -0.54 -4.98 -14.37
C GLU A 43 -0.99 -4.84 -12.91
N VAL A 44 -0.07 -4.56 -11.99
CA VAL A 44 -0.41 -4.38 -10.57
C VAL A 44 -1.29 -3.14 -10.39
N ALA A 45 -0.91 -2.01 -10.97
CA ALA A 45 -1.69 -0.78 -10.91
C ALA A 45 -3.10 -0.99 -11.49
N LYS A 46 -3.19 -1.59 -12.68
CA LYS A 46 -4.47 -1.91 -13.32
C LYS A 46 -5.33 -2.80 -12.44
N LYS A 47 -4.78 -3.89 -11.90
CA LYS A 47 -5.52 -4.81 -11.05
C LYS A 47 -6.12 -4.09 -9.82
N SER A 48 -5.34 -3.22 -9.17
CA SER A 48 -5.85 -2.44 -8.03
C SER A 48 -7.01 -1.51 -8.42
N ILE A 49 -6.96 -0.91 -9.61
CA ILE A 49 -8.08 -0.11 -10.14
C ILE A 49 -9.28 -0.99 -10.47
N ASP A 50 -9.09 -2.13 -11.13
CA ASP A 50 -10.17 -3.05 -11.51
C ASP A 50 -10.94 -3.54 -10.27
N GLU A 51 -10.20 -3.92 -9.22
CA GLU A 51 -10.75 -4.35 -7.93
C GLU A 51 -11.53 -3.21 -7.26
N PHE A 52 -10.97 -2.00 -7.27
CA PHE A 52 -11.65 -0.81 -6.76
C PHE A 52 -12.94 -0.51 -7.52
N VAL A 53 -12.91 -0.46 -8.86
CA VAL A 53 -14.09 -0.14 -9.69
C VAL A 53 -15.19 -1.18 -9.46
N ALA A 54 -14.83 -2.47 -9.41
CA ALA A 54 -15.78 -3.53 -9.11
C ALA A 54 -16.40 -3.37 -7.71
N ALA A 55 -15.58 -3.07 -6.69
CA ALA A 55 -16.04 -2.83 -5.33
C ALA A 55 -16.93 -1.58 -5.22
N ALA A 56 -16.54 -0.48 -5.86
CA ALA A 56 -17.26 0.78 -5.86
C ALA A 56 -18.65 0.66 -6.50
N LYS A 57 -18.77 -0.09 -7.61
CA LYS A 57 -20.07 -0.37 -8.25
C LYS A 57 -20.98 -1.21 -7.34
N LYS A 58 -20.41 -2.14 -6.56
CA LYS A 58 -21.17 -3.01 -5.63
C LYS A 58 -21.52 -2.30 -4.32
N SER A 59 -20.66 -1.42 -3.83
CA SER A 59 -20.75 -0.79 -2.51
C SER A 59 -20.35 0.69 -2.57
N PRO A 60 -21.17 1.53 -3.25
CA PRO A 60 -20.80 2.93 -3.52
C PRO A 60 -20.65 3.78 -2.26
N LYS A 61 -21.21 3.35 -1.13
CA LYS A 61 -21.12 4.06 0.16
C LYS A 61 -19.73 3.98 0.79
N THR A 62 -18.93 2.96 0.48
CA THR A 62 -17.55 2.83 0.99
C THR A 62 -16.51 3.31 -0.01
N ALA A 63 -16.92 3.50 -1.26
CA ALA A 63 -16.02 3.81 -2.37
C ALA A 63 -15.17 5.06 -2.16
N GLU A 64 -15.68 6.11 -1.51
CA GLU A 64 -14.87 7.31 -1.18
C GLU A 64 -13.67 6.97 -0.29
N LYS A 65 -13.91 6.18 0.76
CA LYS A 65 -12.86 5.75 1.69
C LYS A 65 -11.87 4.83 0.98
N ASP A 66 -12.38 3.86 0.23
CA ASP A 66 -11.55 2.89 -0.49
C ASP A 66 -10.69 3.61 -1.56
N LEU A 67 -11.24 4.62 -2.22
CA LEU A 67 -10.53 5.49 -3.16
C LEU A 67 -9.44 6.31 -2.47
N THR A 68 -9.71 6.84 -1.26
CA THR A 68 -8.71 7.59 -0.49
C THR A 68 -7.48 6.74 -0.17
N ILE A 69 -7.67 5.45 0.13
CA ILE A 69 -6.56 4.50 0.35
C ILE A 69 -5.82 4.23 -0.98
N LEU A 70 -6.58 4.00 -2.05
CA LEU A 70 -6.01 3.77 -3.38
C LEU A 70 -5.18 4.97 -3.87
N MET A 71 -5.62 6.20 -3.54
CA MET A 71 -4.92 7.43 -3.87
C MET A 71 -3.49 7.46 -3.34
N GLU A 72 -3.22 6.89 -2.15
CA GLU A 72 -1.85 6.83 -1.61
C GLU A 72 -0.92 6.05 -2.54
N SER A 73 -1.41 4.94 -3.12
CA SER A 73 -0.66 4.16 -4.11
C SER A 73 -0.53 4.90 -5.43
N LEU A 74 -1.59 5.57 -5.90
CA LEU A 74 -1.59 6.31 -7.17
C LEU A 74 -0.67 7.54 -7.14
N ASP A 75 -0.60 8.25 -6.01
CA ASP A 75 0.34 9.36 -5.82
C ASP A 75 1.80 8.84 -5.86
N ALA A 76 2.08 7.67 -5.29
CA ALA A 76 3.39 7.02 -5.40
C ALA A 76 3.73 6.65 -6.85
N TYR A 77 2.82 5.97 -7.55
CA TYR A 77 3.02 5.61 -8.97
C TYR A 77 3.25 6.83 -9.86
N ALA A 78 2.47 7.89 -9.68
CA ALA A 78 2.63 9.12 -10.46
C ALA A 78 3.95 9.84 -10.17
N SER A 79 4.45 9.75 -8.94
CA SER A 79 5.73 10.37 -8.55
C SER A 79 6.94 9.57 -9.04
N GLU A 80 6.82 8.24 -9.12
CA GLU A 80 7.92 7.35 -9.51
C GLU A 80 8.01 7.12 -11.02
N TYR A 81 6.87 7.01 -11.71
CA TYR A 81 6.80 6.59 -13.11
C TYR A 81 6.27 7.66 -14.07
N GLU A 82 5.70 8.75 -13.53
CA GLU A 82 5.21 9.90 -14.31
C GLU A 82 4.24 9.51 -15.47
N GLY A 83 4.08 10.39 -16.46
CA GLY A 83 3.33 10.12 -17.69
C GLY A 83 1.91 9.58 -17.46
N PRO A 84 1.54 8.41 -18.02
CA PRO A 84 0.18 7.89 -17.90
C PRO A 84 -0.23 7.55 -16.45
N TYR A 85 0.71 7.41 -15.51
CA TYR A 85 0.40 7.25 -14.09
C TYR A 85 -0.05 8.58 -13.45
N ILE A 86 0.42 9.74 -13.95
CA ILE A 86 -0.10 11.05 -13.57
C ILE A 86 -1.56 11.18 -14.02
N ASP A 87 -1.84 10.80 -15.27
CA ASP A 87 -3.19 10.83 -15.83
C ASP A 87 -4.17 9.93 -15.05
N LEU A 88 -3.70 8.77 -14.59
CA LEU A 88 -4.49 7.84 -13.78
C LEU A 88 -4.80 8.45 -12.40
N ARG A 89 -3.78 9.00 -11.73
CA ARG A 89 -3.94 9.69 -10.44
C ARG A 89 -4.90 10.87 -10.55
N ASP A 90 -4.79 11.67 -11.60
CA ASP A 90 -5.62 12.87 -11.74
C ASP A 90 -7.10 12.52 -11.99
N ALA A 91 -7.36 11.46 -12.76
CA ALA A 91 -8.72 10.94 -12.90
C ALA A 91 -9.29 10.39 -11.58
N ALA A 92 -8.46 9.76 -10.76
CA ALA A 92 -8.85 9.31 -9.42
C ALA A 92 -9.11 10.47 -8.45
N LYS A 93 -8.34 11.56 -8.54
CA LYS A 93 -8.60 12.81 -7.78
C LYS A 93 -9.92 13.45 -8.17
N GLU A 94 -10.24 13.48 -9.46
CA GLU A 94 -11.54 13.95 -9.95
C GLU A 94 -12.68 13.07 -9.41
N LEU A 95 -12.53 11.74 -9.46
CA LEU A 95 -13.51 10.82 -8.88
C LEU A 95 -13.71 11.06 -7.37
N LEU A 96 -12.62 11.29 -6.62
CA LEU A 96 -12.69 11.59 -5.20
C LEU A 96 -13.45 12.90 -4.95
N SER A 97 -13.22 13.93 -5.77
CA SER A 97 -13.97 15.18 -5.70
C SER A 97 -15.47 14.99 -5.96
N LEU A 98 -15.84 14.10 -6.90
CA LEU A 98 -17.24 13.75 -7.14
C LEU A 98 -17.88 13.04 -5.94
N TYR A 99 -17.18 12.13 -5.28
CA TYR A 99 -17.67 11.51 -4.04
C TYR A 99 -17.86 12.56 -2.92
N GLN A 100 -16.86 13.40 -2.68
CA GLN A 100 -16.88 14.41 -1.62
C GLN A 100 -17.94 15.50 -1.84
N SER A 101 -18.21 15.84 -3.09
CA SER A 101 -19.29 16.77 -3.46
C SER A 101 -20.68 16.12 -3.49
N SER A 102 -20.78 14.83 -3.17
CA SER A 102 -22.03 14.05 -3.28
C SER A 102 -22.66 14.18 -4.67
N ALA A 103 -21.82 14.12 -5.72
CA ALA A 103 -22.27 14.23 -7.10
C ALA A 103 -23.31 13.14 -7.44
N ALA A 104 -24.09 13.42 -8.49
CA ALA A 104 -25.07 12.48 -8.97
C ALA A 104 -24.42 11.16 -9.42
N LYS A 105 -25.11 10.04 -9.18
CA LYS A 105 -24.58 8.68 -9.38
C LYS A 105 -24.10 8.46 -10.82
N ASP A 106 -24.79 9.00 -11.81
CA ASP A 106 -24.42 8.96 -13.22
C ASP A 106 -23.05 9.59 -13.49
N LYS A 107 -22.70 10.70 -12.81
CA LYS A 107 -21.38 11.32 -12.93
C LYS A 107 -20.29 10.47 -12.30
N ILE A 108 -20.57 9.87 -11.14
CA ILE A 108 -19.65 8.96 -10.47
C ILE A 108 -19.41 7.71 -11.33
N ASP A 109 -20.48 7.12 -11.88
CA ASP A 109 -20.40 5.94 -12.74
C ASP A 109 -19.61 6.25 -14.03
N ALA A 110 -19.84 7.41 -14.66
CA ALA A 110 -19.08 7.86 -15.82
C ALA A 110 -17.58 8.05 -15.49
N GLN A 111 -17.27 8.66 -14.34
CA GLN A 111 -15.87 8.86 -13.94
C GLN A 111 -15.17 7.54 -13.55
N LEU A 112 -15.89 6.56 -12.98
CA LEU A 112 -15.38 5.21 -12.78
C LEU A 112 -15.00 4.54 -14.10
N GLU A 113 -15.76 4.78 -15.17
CA GLU A 113 -15.41 4.29 -16.51
C GLU A 113 -14.18 4.98 -17.09
N VAL A 114 -14.04 6.30 -16.91
CA VAL A 114 -12.83 7.03 -17.31
C VAL A 114 -11.59 6.49 -16.57
N LEU A 115 -11.69 6.27 -15.26
CA LEU A 115 -10.61 5.70 -14.47
C LEU A 115 -10.23 4.30 -14.96
N GLN A 116 -11.23 3.46 -15.24
CA GLN A 116 -11.05 2.11 -15.79
C GLN A 116 -10.38 2.12 -17.18
N GLN A 117 -10.77 3.05 -18.05
CA GLN A 117 -10.16 3.21 -19.37
C GLN A 117 -8.68 3.60 -19.28
N LYS A 118 -8.35 4.55 -18.40
CA LYS A 118 -6.96 4.96 -18.16
C LYS A 118 -6.12 3.81 -17.62
N ALA A 119 -6.65 3.01 -16.69
CA ALA A 119 -5.98 1.82 -16.19
C ALA A 119 -5.74 0.78 -17.30
N ASN A 120 -6.70 0.58 -18.20
CA ASN A 120 -6.54 -0.32 -19.35
C ASN A 120 -5.47 0.16 -20.34
N ALA A 121 -5.32 1.47 -20.49
CA ALA A 121 -4.31 2.05 -21.38
C ALA A 121 -2.87 1.86 -20.85
N LEU A 122 -2.68 1.69 -19.54
CA LEU A 122 -1.36 1.42 -18.95
C LEU A 122 -0.69 0.16 -19.52
N SER A 123 -1.47 -0.89 -19.76
CA SER A 123 -0.95 -2.16 -20.33
C SER A 123 -0.80 -2.13 -21.86
N SER A 124 -1.20 -1.03 -22.51
CA SER A 124 -1.13 -0.86 -23.98
C SER A 124 -0.07 0.16 -24.40
N ALA A 125 0.67 0.73 -23.45
CA ALA A 125 1.69 1.76 -23.68
C ALA A 125 3.11 1.18 -23.88
N ASP A 126 3.23 -0.16 -23.98
CA ASP A 126 4.44 -0.89 -24.38
C ASP A 126 4.63 -0.89 -25.92
#